data_AF-A0A6V8E522-F1
#
_entry.id   AF-A0A6V8E522-F1
#
_cell.length_a   1.000
_cell.length_b   1.000
_cell.length_c   1.000
_cell.angle_alpha   90.00
_cell.angle_beta   90.00
_cell.angle_gamma   90.00
#
_symmetry.space_group_name_H-M   'P 1'
#
loop_
_entity.id
_entity.type
_entity.pdbx_description
1 polymer ?
#
loop_
_entity_poly.entity_id
_entity_poly.type
_entity_poly.pdbx_seq_one_letter_code
_entity_poly.pdbx_strand_id
1 'polypeptide(L)'
;MAPAAPAAPVAPAAPAAPAQPKHQSTPEVRERLKAVGAIAQAISAEVQKVIIGKSHVIDNVLINILSNGNLLFEDYPGLAKTLMTNTFADALGCDFKRVQFTPDLLPADITGTNIYDAKKGEFTFKPGPLFCNLLLADEINRAPPKT
;
A
#
# COMPACT_ATOMS: atom_id res chain seq x y z
N MET A 1 -35.97 -44.09 21.70
CA MET A 1 -34.86 -43.47 20.94
C MET A 1 -35.12 -43.77 19.48
N ALA A 2 -35.67 -42.81 18.72
CA ALA A 2 -36.12 -43.00 17.35
C ALA A 2 -34.93 -43.06 16.36
N PRO A 3 -35.02 -43.78 15.23
CA PRO A 3 -33.96 -43.83 14.23
C PRO A 3 -33.92 -42.55 13.40
N ALA A 4 -32.71 -42.06 13.13
CA ALA A 4 -32.45 -40.87 12.32
C ALA A 4 -32.76 -41.14 10.84
N ALA A 5 -33.49 -40.23 10.20
CA ALA A 5 -33.77 -40.25 8.76
C ALA A 5 -32.50 -39.93 7.93
N PRO A 6 -32.33 -40.50 6.73
CA PRO A 6 -31.16 -40.24 5.90
C PRO A 6 -31.24 -38.85 5.24
N ALA A 7 -30.12 -38.14 5.23
CA ALA A 7 -29.98 -36.85 4.57
C ALA A 7 -30.01 -37.03 3.03
N ALA A 8 -30.83 -36.23 2.35
CA ALA A 8 -30.90 -36.19 0.90
C ALA A 8 -29.61 -35.61 0.27
N PRO A 9 -29.19 -36.06 -0.92
CA PRO A 9 -27.97 -35.59 -1.57
C PRO A 9 -28.14 -34.16 -2.08
N VAL A 10 -27.19 -33.29 -1.73
CA VAL A 10 -27.11 -31.91 -2.24
C VAL A 10 -26.59 -31.97 -3.68
N ALA A 11 -27.41 -31.55 -4.64
CA ALA A 11 -27.00 -31.46 -6.04
C ALA A 11 -25.89 -30.39 -6.21
N PRO A 12 -24.91 -30.61 -7.11
CA PRO A 12 -23.83 -29.66 -7.33
C PRO A 12 -24.38 -28.39 -8.00
N ALA A 13 -24.12 -27.25 -7.37
CA ALA A 13 -24.46 -25.94 -7.92
C ALA A 13 -23.68 -25.71 -9.24
N ALA A 14 -24.41 -25.41 -10.31
CA ALA A 14 -23.82 -25.09 -11.60
C ALA A 14 -22.90 -23.86 -11.49
N PRO A 15 -21.77 -23.81 -12.23
CA PRO A 15 -20.87 -22.67 -12.19
C PRO A 15 -21.58 -21.42 -12.70
N ALA A 16 -21.62 -20.38 -11.87
CA ALA A 16 -22.17 -19.08 -12.22
C ALA A 16 -21.40 -18.50 -13.42
N ALA A 17 -22.12 -18.19 -14.50
CA ALA A 17 -21.54 -17.55 -15.67
C ALA A 17 -20.84 -16.23 -15.29
N PRO A 18 -19.72 -15.88 -15.95
CA PRO A 18 -18.99 -14.65 -15.64
C PRO A 18 -19.91 -13.44 -15.84
N ALA A 19 -20.11 -12.68 -14.77
CA ALA A 19 -20.94 -11.48 -14.77
C ALA A 19 -20.35 -10.46 -15.74
N GLN A 20 -21.10 -10.15 -16.81
CA GLN A 20 -20.72 -9.09 -17.75
C GLN A 20 -20.72 -7.74 -17.01
N PRO A 21 -19.69 -6.89 -17.21
CA PRO A 21 -19.57 -5.62 -16.50
C PRO A 21 -20.71 -4.67 -16.89
N LYS A 22 -21.55 -4.30 -15.92
CA LYS A 22 -22.78 -3.50 -16.10
C LYS A 22 -22.54 -1.99 -16.30
N HIS A 23 -21.31 -1.53 -16.48
CA HIS A 23 -21.00 -0.09 -16.59
C HIS A 23 -20.37 0.23 -17.96
N GLN A 24 -21.17 0.74 -18.89
CA GLN A 24 -20.65 1.27 -20.14
C GLN A 24 -19.97 2.62 -19.87
N SER A 25 -18.65 2.61 -19.75
CA SER A 25 -17.84 3.82 -19.61
C SER A 25 -17.94 4.70 -20.86
N THR A 26 -18.22 5.99 -20.65
CA THR A 26 -18.26 7.05 -21.68
C THR A 26 -16.95 7.10 -22.47
N PRO A 27 -16.94 7.54 -23.74
CA PRO A 27 -15.73 7.60 -24.56
C PRO A 27 -14.55 8.32 -23.88
N GLU A 28 -14.83 9.43 -23.19
CA GLU A 28 -13.82 10.19 -22.43
C GLU A 28 -13.18 9.37 -21.29
N VAL A 29 -13.98 8.57 -20.58
CA VAL A 29 -13.49 7.70 -19.50
C VAL A 29 -12.59 6.60 -20.08
N ARG A 30 -12.93 6.04 -21.24
CA ARG A 30 -12.09 5.04 -21.92
C ARG A 30 -10.75 5.61 -22.34
N GLU A 31 -10.72 6.85 -22.81
CA GLU A 31 -9.48 7.52 -23.19
C GLU A 31 -8.59 7.77 -21.97
N ARG A 32 -9.16 8.27 -20.87
CA ARG A 32 -8.42 8.41 -19.59
C ARG A 32 -7.90 7.08 -19.08
N LEU A 33 -8.69 6.01 -19.14
CA LEU A 33 -8.26 4.67 -18.74
C LEU A 33 -7.08 4.17 -19.59
N LYS A 34 -7.09 4.43 -20.90
CA LYS A 34 -5.95 4.11 -21.77
C LYS A 34 -4.70 4.91 -21.38
N ALA A 35 -4.83 6.21 -21.12
CA ALA A 35 -3.72 7.06 -20.72
C ALA A 35 -3.12 6.61 -19.38
N VAL A 36 -3.96 6.36 -18.37
CA VAL A 36 -3.53 5.83 -17.06
C VAL A 36 -2.86 4.47 -17.22
N GLY A 37 -3.42 3.57 -18.04
CA GLY A 37 -2.82 2.26 -18.32
C GLY A 37 -1.43 2.37 -18.94
N ALA A 38 -1.22 3.30 -19.88
CA ALA A 38 0.08 3.52 -20.49
C ALA A 38 1.11 4.07 -19.48
N ILE A 39 0.70 5.02 -18.63
CA ILE A 39 1.57 5.59 -17.58
C ILE A 39 1.93 4.51 -16.55
N ALA A 40 0.93 3.72 -16.11
CA ALA A 40 1.12 2.60 -15.19
C ALA A 40 2.14 1.58 -15.74
N GLN A 41 2.04 1.22 -17.03
CA GLN A 41 3.01 0.34 -17.67
C GLN A 41 4.42 0.94 -17.72
N ALA A 42 4.54 2.24 -18.00
CA ALA A 42 5.83 2.92 -18.00
C ALA A 42 6.48 2.92 -16.60
N ILE A 43 5.71 3.19 -15.54
CA ILE A 43 6.18 3.13 -14.15
C ILE A 43 6.62 1.72 -13.80
N SER A 44 5.80 0.70 -14.08
CA SER A 44 6.16 -0.70 -13.82
C SER A 44 7.44 -1.11 -14.54
N ALA A 45 7.62 -0.69 -15.81
CA ALA A 45 8.83 -0.95 -16.57
C ALA A 45 10.08 -0.29 -15.95
N GLU A 46 9.95 0.94 -15.43
CA GLU A 46 11.04 1.61 -14.73
C GLU A 46 11.44 0.87 -13.45
N VAL A 47 10.44 0.48 -12.64
CA VAL A 47 10.66 -0.26 -11.39
C VAL A 47 11.32 -1.62 -11.65
N GLN A 48 10.93 -2.31 -12.72
CA GLN A 48 11.49 -3.62 -13.09
C GLN A 48 12.97 -3.57 -13.51
N LYS A 49 13.53 -2.40 -13.82
CA LYS A 49 14.98 -2.26 -14.08
C LYS A 49 15.81 -2.47 -12.83
N VAL A 50 15.28 -2.11 -11.66
CA VAL A 50 15.97 -2.25 -10.37
C VAL A 50 15.52 -3.52 -9.65
N ILE A 51 14.24 -3.86 -9.79
CA ILE A 51 13.61 -4.95 -9.06
C ILE A 51 13.45 -6.14 -9.99
N ILE A 52 14.32 -7.13 -9.83
CA ILE A 52 14.32 -8.33 -10.65
C ILE A 52 13.31 -9.34 -10.12
N GLY A 53 12.37 -9.74 -10.98
CA GLY A 53 11.30 -10.66 -10.62
C GLY A 53 10.16 -10.00 -9.84
N LYS A 54 9.28 -10.82 -9.23
CA LYS A 54 8.14 -10.37 -8.42
C LYS A 54 7.15 -9.43 -9.14
N SER A 55 6.88 -9.66 -10.43
CA SER A 55 5.93 -8.85 -11.22
C SER A 55 4.57 -8.67 -10.54
N HIS A 56 4.01 -9.74 -9.98
CA HIS A 56 2.76 -9.68 -9.22
C HIS A 56 2.80 -8.73 -7.99
N VAL A 57 3.95 -8.62 -7.32
CA VAL A 57 4.11 -7.70 -6.19
C VAL A 57 4.16 -6.25 -6.69
N ILE A 58 4.88 -6.00 -7.79
CA ILE A 58 4.95 -4.68 -8.44
C ILE A 58 3.55 -4.23 -8.83
N ASP A 59 2.76 -5.11 -9.45
CA ASP A 59 1.38 -4.81 -9.84
C ASP A 59 0.50 -4.48 -8.62
N ASN A 60 0.60 -5.25 -7.53
CA ASN A 60 -0.15 -4.98 -6.31
C ASN A 60 0.23 -3.66 -5.64
N VAL A 61 1.53 -3.31 -5.61
CA VAL A 61 1.99 -2.02 -5.11
C VAL A 61 1.44 -0.89 -5.96
N LEU A 62 1.50 -1.01 -7.29
CA LEU A 62 0.98 0.00 -8.19
C LEU A 62 -0.54 0.17 -8.05
N ILE A 63 -1.29 -0.93 -7.95
CA ILE A 63 -2.74 -0.92 -7.69
C ILE A 63 -3.01 -0.21 -6.36
N ASN A 64 -2.23 -0.50 -5.31
CA ASN A 64 -2.39 0.12 -4.00
C ASN A 64 -2.15 1.65 -4.06
N ILE A 65 -1.09 2.08 -4.75
CA ILE A 65 -0.78 3.50 -4.96
C ILE A 65 -1.90 4.20 -5.72
N LEU A 66 -2.38 3.64 -6.84
CA LEU A 66 -3.46 4.20 -7.64
C LEU A 66 -4.80 4.26 -6.87
N SER A 67 -4.98 3.35 -5.91
CA SER A 67 -6.16 3.30 -5.04
C SER A 67 -6.03 4.18 -3.79
N ASN A 68 -4.88 4.84 -3.60
CA ASN A 68 -4.53 5.59 -2.38
C ASN A 68 -4.69 4.73 -1.10
N GLY A 69 -4.26 3.47 -1.18
CA GLY A 69 -4.34 2.50 -0.10
C GLY A 69 -3.07 2.42 0.75
N ASN A 70 -3.12 1.56 1.76
CA ASN A 70 -1.95 1.11 2.52
C ASN A 70 -1.70 -0.36 2.19
N LEU A 71 -0.43 -0.76 2.11
CA LEU A 71 -0.03 -2.14 1.82
C LEU A 71 0.78 -2.71 2.99
N LEU A 72 0.44 -3.92 3.41
CA LEU A 72 1.21 -4.67 4.40
C LEU A 72 2.11 -5.68 3.69
N PHE A 73 3.41 -5.58 3.91
CA PHE A 73 4.39 -6.56 3.43
C PHE A 73 4.67 -7.61 4.51
N GLU A 74 3.98 -8.75 4.44
CA GLU A 74 4.31 -9.95 5.21
C GLU A 74 5.36 -10.76 4.44
N ASP A 75 6.61 -10.67 4.88
CA ASP A 75 7.74 -11.28 4.16
C ASP A 75 8.94 -11.36 5.10
N TYR A 76 9.83 -12.32 4.85
CA TYR A 76 11.09 -12.44 5.58
C TYR A 76 11.99 -11.21 5.40
N PRO A 77 12.83 -10.87 6.40
CA PRO A 77 13.78 -9.78 6.29
C PRO A 77 14.72 -9.98 5.10
N GLY A 78 15.10 -8.88 4.44
CA GLY A 78 16.01 -8.90 3.29
C GLY A 78 15.34 -9.09 1.91
N LEU A 79 14.01 -9.19 1.84
CA LEU A 79 13.26 -9.39 0.58
C LEU A 79 12.98 -8.10 -0.21
N ALA A 80 13.90 -7.13 -0.13
CA ALA A 80 13.89 -5.89 -0.90
C ALA A 80 12.68 -4.95 -0.69
N LYS A 81 11.98 -5.01 0.46
CA LYS A 81 10.85 -4.10 0.78
C LYS A 81 11.24 -2.62 0.71
N THR A 82 12.40 -2.28 1.28
CA THR A 82 12.96 -0.93 1.23
C THR A 82 13.31 -0.51 -0.19
N LEU A 83 13.99 -1.37 -0.93
CA LEU A 83 14.35 -1.09 -2.32
C LEU A 83 13.09 -0.90 -3.18
N MET A 84 12.11 -1.79 -3.05
CA MET A 84 10.81 -1.72 -3.73
C MET A 84 10.15 -0.37 -3.51
N THR A 85 9.98 0.04 -2.25
CA THR A 85 9.28 1.29 -1.91
C THR A 85 10.06 2.52 -2.40
N ASN A 86 11.39 2.50 -2.26
CA ASN A 86 12.25 3.58 -2.74
C ASN A 86 12.22 3.71 -4.27
N THR A 87 12.32 2.59 -5.00
CA THR A 87 12.25 2.59 -6.47
C THR A 87 10.90 3.11 -6.97
N PHE A 88 9.80 2.78 -6.31
CA PHE A 88 8.50 3.37 -6.65
C PHE A 88 8.46 4.88 -6.39
N ALA A 89 9.03 5.35 -5.28
CA ALA A 89 9.11 6.77 -5.00
C ALA A 89 9.94 7.53 -6.06
N ASP A 90 11.10 6.98 -6.43
CA ASP A 90 11.97 7.54 -7.46
C ASP A 90 11.26 7.58 -8.83
N ALA A 91 10.59 6.47 -9.21
CA ALA A 91 9.88 6.39 -10.48
C ALA A 91 8.67 7.34 -10.56
N LEU A 92 8.04 7.64 -9.42
CA LEU A 92 6.89 8.55 -9.31
C LEU A 92 7.28 10.00 -9.01
N GLY A 93 8.55 10.29 -8.68
CA GLY A 93 8.99 11.60 -8.20
C GLY A 93 8.35 12.00 -6.87
N CYS A 94 8.09 11.03 -5.99
CA CYS A 94 7.40 11.19 -4.72
C CYS A 94 8.37 11.33 -3.55
N ASP A 95 8.00 12.12 -2.55
CA ASP A 95 8.73 12.19 -1.29
C ASP A 95 8.61 10.85 -0.55
N PHE A 96 9.75 10.23 -0.27
CA PHE A 96 9.85 8.98 0.46
C PHE A 96 10.47 9.18 1.83
N LYS A 97 9.86 8.56 2.85
CA LYS A 97 10.45 8.47 4.20
C LYS A 97 10.33 7.04 4.73
N ARG A 98 11.29 6.66 5.57
CA ARG A 98 11.32 5.36 6.24
C ARG A 98 11.33 5.57 7.75
N VAL A 99 10.51 4.80 8.45
CA VAL A 99 10.43 4.77 9.91
C VAL A 99 10.66 3.34 10.36
N GLN A 100 11.62 3.15 11.26
CA GLN A 100 11.81 1.88 11.94
C GLN A 100 10.98 1.86 13.21
N PHE A 101 10.05 0.92 13.32
CA PHE A 101 9.26 0.77 14.53
C PHE A 101 10.12 0.07 15.60
N THR A 102 10.20 0.72 16.75
CA THR A 102 10.91 0.25 17.94
C THR A 102 9.96 0.33 19.13
N PRO A 103 10.18 -0.44 20.22
CA PRO A 103 9.27 -0.42 21.36
C PRO A 103 9.17 0.96 22.04
N ASP A 104 10.24 1.75 21.92
CA ASP A 104 10.34 3.07 22.52
C ASP A 104 9.75 4.19 21.65
N LEU A 105 9.45 3.90 20.38
CA LEU A 105 8.95 4.91 19.43
C LEU A 105 7.67 5.58 19.97
N LEU A 106 7.68 6.91 20.05
CA LEU A 106 6.53 7.69 20.49
C LEU A 106 5.67 8.10 19.28
N PRO A 107 4.35 8.28 19.43
CA PRO A 107 3.51 8.79 18.35
C PRO A 107 4.02 10.12 17.78
N ALA A 108 4.53 11.01 18.64
CA ALA A 108 5.11 12.30 18.25
C ALA A 108 6.37 12.18 17.38
N ASP A 109 7.11 11.05 17.45
CA ASP A 109 8.25 10.80 16.57
C ASP A 109 7.82 10.53 15.12
N ILE A 110 6.57 10.12 14.92
CA ILE A 110 5.96 9.85 13.60
C ILE A 110 5.17 11.07 13.10
N THR A 111 4.32 11.63 13.97
CA THR A 111 3.43 12.75 13.64
C THR A 111 4.10 14.12 13.76
N GLY A 112 5.27 14.22 14.38
CA GLY A 112 5.95 15.50 14.62
C GLY A 112 5.61 16.13 15.97
N THR A 113 6.33 17.21 16.29
CA THR A 113 6.27 17.87 17.60
C THR A 113 6.45 19.38 17.48
N ASN A 114 5.92 20.12 18.45
CA ASN A 114 6.13 21.55 18.58
C ASN A 114 7.42 21.83 19.35
N ILE A 115 8.35 22.55 18.72
CA ILE A 115 9.63 22.93 19.32
C ILE A 115 9.59 24.42 19.63
N TYR A 116 9.98 24.78 20.86
CA TYR A 116 10.12 26.17 21.25
C TYR A 116 11.36 26.80 20.60
N ASP A 117 11.16 27.84 19.77
CA ASP A 117 12.24 28.64 19.20
C ASP A 117 12.53 29.82 20.13
N ALA A 118 13.59 29.70 20.93
CA ALA A 118 14.00 30.72 21.89
C ALA A 118 14.37 32.06 21.25
N LYS A 119 14.72 32.11 19.96
CA LYS A 119 15.03 33.37 19.26
C LYS A 119 13.77 34.16 18.92
N LYS A 120 12.66 33.45 18.69
CA LYS A 120 11.38 34.04 18.30
C LYS A 120 10.36 34.12 19.44
N GLY A 121 10.59 33.37 20.52
CA GLY A 121 9.65 33.29 21.65
C GLY A 121 8.38 32.52 21.32
N GLU A 122 8.39 31.68 20.29
CA GLU A 122 7.21 30.96 19.78
C GLU A 122 7.45 29.45 19.65
N PHE A 123 6.38 28.67 19.68
CA PHE A 123 6.43 27.24 19.36
C PHE A 123 6.26 27.04 17.85
N THR A 124 7.23 26.40 17.20
CA THR A 124 7.17 26.04 15.78
C THR A 124 6.92 24.54 15.62
N PHE A 125 5.96 24.16 14.79
CA PHE A 125 5.71 22.75 14.47
C PHE A 125 6.83 22.19 13.58
N LYS A 126 7.42 21.08 14.02
CA LYS A 126 8.38 20.30 13.24
C LYS A 126 7.68 19.03 12.75
N PRO A 127 7.41 18.91 11.43
CA PRO A 127 6.72 17.74 10.89
C PRO A 127 7.56 16.48 11.04
N GLY A 128 6.89 15.39 11.45
CA GLY A 128 7.49 14.07 11.52
C GLY A 128 7.65 13.40 10.15
N PRO A 129 8.11 12.14 10.14
CA PRO A 129 8.26 11.36 8.93
C PRO A 129 6.94 11.00 8.24
N LEU A 130 5.78 11.14 8.91
CA LEU A 130 4.47 10.93 8.29
C LEU A 130 4.18 11.92 7.14
N PHE A 131 4.83 13.08 7.11
CA PHE A 131 4.64 14.08 6.07
C PHE A 131 5.51 13.76 4.85
N CYS A 132 5.05 12.81 4.04
CA CYS A 132 5.62 12.41 2.75
C CYS A 132 4.53 11.80 1.85
N ASN A 133 4.86 11.47 0.61
CA ASN A 133 3.93 10.77 -0.28
C ASN A 133 3.94 9.26 -0.04
N LEU A 134 5.12 8.69 0.23
CA LEU A 134 5.30 7.26 0.50
C LEU A 134 6.07 7.08 1.82
N LEU A 135 5.46 6.36 2.76
CA LEU A 135 6.04 6.03 4.05
C LEU A 135 6.27 4.53 4.17
N LEU A 136 7.52 4.11 4.37
CA LEU A 136 7.81 2.73 4.76
C LEU A 136 7.88 2.63 6.29
N ALA A 137 6.87 2.00 6.88
CA ALA A 137 6.85 1.61 8.29
C ALA A 137 7.45 0.20 8.46
N ASP A 138 8.74 0.13 8.80
CA ASP A 138 9.47 -1.12 8.94
C ASP A 138 9.32 -1.71 10.35
N GLU A 139 9.25 -3.04 10.44
CA GLU A 139 9.02 -3.81 11.68
C GLU A 139 7.86 -3.28 12.56
N ILE A 140 6.73 -2.92 11.95
CA ILE A 140 5.54 -2.35 12.63
C ILE A 140 5.08 -3.16 13.86
N ASN A 141 5.32 -4.47 13.84
CA ASN A 141 5.02 -5.40 14.91
C ASN A 141 5.89 -5.22 16.18
N ARG A 142 6.94 -4.38 16.15
CA ARG A 142 7.81 -4.09 17.31
C ARG A 142 7.31 -2.94 18.18
N ALA A 143 6.41 -2.09 17.70
CA ALA A 143 5.84 -1.04 18.54
C ALA A 143 4.72 -1.63 19.41
N PRO A 144 4.70 -1.35 20.73
CA PRO A 144 3.59 -1.74 21.58
C PRO A 144 2.34 -0.94 21.18
N PRO A 145 1.13 -1.51 21.35
CA PRO A 145 -0.09 -0.74 21.22
C PRO A 145 -0.12 0.35 22.29
N LYS A 146 0.04 1.62 21.87
CA LYS A 146 -0.11 2.79 22.73
C LYS A 146 -1.50 3.38 22.45
N THR A 147 -2.31 3.55 23.51
CA THR A 147 -3.64 4.18 23.46
C THR A 147 -3.52 5.69 23.32
#